data_AF-A0A2E6UQ75-F1
#
_entry.id   AF-A0A2E6UQ75-F1
#
_cell.length_a   1.000
_cell.length_b   1.000
_cell.length_c   1.000
_cell.angle_alpha   90.00
_cell.angle_beta   90.00
_cell.angle_gamma   90.00
#
_symmetry.space_group_name_H-M   'P 1'
#
loop_
_entity.id
_entity.type
_entity.pdbx_description
1 polymer ?
#
loop_
_entity_poly.entity_id
_entity_poly.type
_entity_poly.pdbx_seq_one_letter_code
_entity_poly.pdbx_strand_id
1 'polypeptide(L)' 'MMKYSVFLSTVILAISLTSCSEGKKSLDGHDMEKPPPSADAPRDSEPNFDDLDDPTKQDKPNKW' A
#
# COMPACT_ATOMS: atom_id res chain seq x y z
N MET A 1 -34.51 -16.04 -23.85
CA MET A 1 -33.69 -14.86 -24.19
C MET A 1 -32.90 -14.30 -23.00
N MET A 2 -33.48 -14.14 -21.80
CA MET A 2 -32.77 -13.57 -20.61
C MET A 2 -31.52 -14.35 -20.13
N LYS A 3 -31.43 -15.67 -20.38
CA LYS A 3 -30.27 -16.50 -19.97
C LYS A 3 -28.94 -16.03 -20.59
N TYR A 4 -28.98 -15.57 -21.84
CA TYR A 4 -27.79 -15.08 -22.54
C TYR A 4 -27.37 -13.69 -22.04
N SER A 5 -28.34 -12.88 -21.59
CA SER A 5 -28.07 -11.56 -20.99
C SER A 5 -27.34 -11.70 -19.65
N VAL A 6 -27.73 -12.68 -18.82
CA VAL A 6 -27.02 -12.98 -17.57
C VAL A 6 -25.60 -13.44 -17.87
N PHE A 7 -25.42 -14.38 -18.81
CA PHE A 7 -24.10 -14.86 -19.21
C PHE A 7 -23.21 -13.72 -19.74
N LEU A 8 -23.74 -12.84 -20.58
CA LEU A 8 -23.02 -11.69 -21.11
C LEU A 8 -22.58 -10.74 -19.99
N SER A 9 -23.47 -10.46 -19.02
CA SER A 9 -23.14 -9.60 -17.87
C SER A 9 -22.02 -10.20 -17.01
N THR A 10 -22.02 -11.52 -16.81
CA THR A 10 -20.97 -12.19 -16.03
C THR A 10 -19.61 -12.16 -16.72
N VAL A 11 -19.59 -12.31 -18.05
CA VAL A 11 -18.35 -12.26 -18.83
C VAL A 11 -17.75 -10.85 -18.81
N ILE A 12 -18.58 -9.82 -18.98
CA ILE A 12 -18.11 -8.42 -18.93
C ILE A 12 -17.55 -8.09 -17.55
N LEU A 13 -18.25 -8.49 -16.48
CA LEU A 13 -17.79 -8.26 -15.10
C LEU A 13 -16.44 -8.96 -14.84
N ALA A 14 -16.28 -10.20 -15.30
CA ALA A 14 -15.02 -10.93 -15.15
C ALA A 14 -13.86 -10.22 -15.86
N ILE A 15 -14.08 -9.73 -17.09
CA ILE A 15 -13.05 -8.99 -17.85
C ILE A 15 -12.68 -7.69 -17.12
N SER A 16 -13.67 -6.92 -16.62
CA SER A 16 -13.41 -5.69 -15.88
C SER A 16 -12.61 -5.92 -14.58
N LEU A 17 -12.87 -7.02 -13.88
CA LEU A 17 -12.09 -7.38 -12.68
C LEU A 17 -10.65 -7.75 -13.04
N THR A 18 -10.43 -8.42 -14.18
CA THR A 18 -9.07 -8.72 -14.64
C THR A 18 -8.31 -7.50 -15.15
N SER A 19 -8.98 -6.49 -15.73
CA SER A 19 -8.29 -5.26 -16.20
C SER A 19 -7.81 -4.38 -15.05
N CYS A 20 -8.42 -4.47 -13.87
CA CYS A 20 -7.93 -3.75 -12.69
C CYS A 20 -6.73 -4.42 -12.00
N SER A 21 -6.25 -5.57 -12.49
CA SER A 21 -5.11 -6.29 -11.91
C SER A 21 -3.73 -5.76 -12.33
N GLU A 22 -3.68 -4.74 -13.20
CA GLU A 22 -2.45 -4.03 -13.59
C GLU A 22 -1.87 -3.13 -12.46
N GLY A 23 -2.21 -3.39 -11.20
CA GLY A 23 -1.78 -2.63 -10.02
C GLY A 23 -0.29 -2.75 -9.65
N LYS A 24 0.54 -3.33 -10.53
CA LYS A 24 2.00 -3.32 -10.39
C LYS A 24 2.66 -2.10 -11.05
N LYS A 25 1.89 -1.34 -11.82
CA LYS A 25 2.35 -0.13 -12.48
C LYS A 25 1.67 1.08 -11.89
N SER A 26 2.42 2.13 -11.63
CA SER A 26 1.87 3.43 -11.27
C SER A 26 1.12 4.04 -12.45
N LEU A 27 0.38 5.12 -12.19
CA LEU A 27 -0.40 5.84 -13.20
C LEU A 27 0.45 6.35 -14.38
N ASP A 28 1.75 6.56 -14.17
CA ASP A 28 2.78 6.95 -15.14
C ASP A 28 3.47 5.74 -15.81
N GLY A 29 3.03 4.51 -15.51
CA GLY A 29 3.51 3.28 -16.15
C GLY A 29 4.80 2.71 -15.58
N HIS A 30 5.33 3.28 -14.49
CA HIS A 30 6.54 2.77 -13.83
C HIS A 30 6.24 1.55 -12.94
N ASP A 31 7.17 0.60 -12.89
CA ASP A 31 7.03 -0.57 -12.04
C ASP A 31 7.14 -0.16 -10.56
N MET A 32 6.07 -0.42 -9.81
CA MET A 32 5.96 -0.13 -8.37
C MET A 32 6.53 -1.27 -7.50
N GLU A 33 7.24 -2.21 -8.10
CA GLU A 33 7.84 -3.35 -7.38
C GLU A 33 8.95 -2.90 -6.43
N LYS A 34 9.61 -1.78 -6.73
CA LYS A 34 10.57 -1.17 -5.82
C LYS A 34 9.91 -0.02 -5.07
N PRO A 35 9.84 -0.07 -3.72
CA PRO A 35 9.35 1.07 -2.97
C PRO A 35 10.28 2.27 -3.21
N PRO A 36 9.79 3.51 -3.04
CA PRO A 36 10.65 4.67 -3.13
C PRO A 36 11.79 4.53 -2.10
N PRO A 37 13.01 5.00 -2.39
CA PRO A 37 14.15 4.91 -1.46
C PRO A 37 13.87 5.47 -0.05
N SER A 38 12.86 6.34 0.08
CA SER A 38 12.38 6.87 1.36
C SER A 38 11.63 5.86 2.23
N ALA A 39 11.16 4.74 1.68
CA ALA A 39 10.55 3.66 2.44
C ALA A 39 11.58 2.82 3.21
N ASP A 40 12.81 2.73 2.68
CA ASP A 40 13.94 2.06 3.31
C ASP A 40 14.74 3.01 4.21
N ALA A 41 14.42 4.31 4.20
CA ALA A 41 15.05 5.29 5.06
C ALA A 41 14.56 5.14 6.51
N PRO A 42 15.45 5.21 7.51
CA PRO A 42 15.05 5.18 8.91
C PRO A 42 14.07 6.33 9.18
N ARG A 43 12.97 6.02 9.86
CA ARG A 43 11.95 7.01 10.18
C ARG A 43 12.42 7.80 11.40
N ASP A 44 12.50 9.12 11.29
CA ASP A 44 12.86 10.00 12.43
C ASP A 44 11.93 9.85 13.65
N SER A 45 10.77 9.23 13.46
CA SER A 45 9.77 8.97 14.50
C SER A 45 9.79 7.53 15.04
N GLU A 46 10.75 6.70 14.62
CA GLU A 46 10.88 5.35 15.15
C GLU A 46 11.25 5.40 16.64
N PRO A 47 10.54 4.67 17.53
CA PRO A 47 10.87 4.65 18.95
C PRO A 47 12.27 4.09 19.16
N ASN A 48 13.09 4.79 19.94
CA ASN A 48 14.36 4.24 20.38
C ASN A 48 14.12 3.29 21.56
N PHE A 49 14.17 1.99 21.31
CA PHE A 49 13.93 1.00 22.35
C PHE A 49 15.05 0.90 23.38
N ASP A 50 16.24 1.44 23.09
CA ASP A 50 17.36 1.50 24.04
C ASP A 50 17.08 2.49 25.19
N ASP A 51 16.12 3.39 25.02
CA ASP A 51 15.72 4.36 26.04
C ASP A 51 14.64 3.81 26.99
N LEU A 52 14.06 2.62 26.72
CA LEU A 52 12.99 2.03 27.54
C LEU A 52 13.47 1.55 28.91
N ASP A 53 14.74 1.15 29.03
CA ASP A 53 15.31 0.63 30.27
C ASP A 53 15.86 1.74 31.18
N ASP A 54 15.84 3.00 30.73
CA ASP A 54 16.32 4.15 31.49
C ASP A 54 15.14 4.91 32.13
N PRO A 55 14.88 4.73 33.44
CA PRO A 55 13.75 5.37 34.12
C PRO A 55 13.87 6.90 34.20
N THR A 56 14.97 7.49 33.72
CA THR A 56 15.20 8.95 33.69
C THR A 56 14.93 9.59 32.33
N LYS A 57 14.76 8.80 31.26
CA LYS A 57 14.45 9.32 29.91
C LYS A 57 12.94 9.36 29.71
N GLN A 58 12.35 10.51 30.02
CA GLN A 58 10.94 10.76 29.72
C GLN A 58 10.71 10.93 28.21
N ASP A 59 9.72 10.22 27.67
CA ASP A 59 9.20 10.39 26.31
C ASP A 59 8.76 11.85 26.09
N LYS A 60 9.62 12.65 25.46
CA LYS A 60 9.23 13.98 25.00
C LYS A 60 8.44 13.80 23.70
N PRO A 61 7.20 14.30 23.60
CA PRO A 61 6.46 14.22 22.36
C PRO A 61 7.25 14.97 21.28
N ASN A 62 7.53 14.25 20.20
CA ASN A 62 8.09 14.80 18.97
C ASN A 62 7.20 15.98 18.52
N LYS A 63 7.80 17.17 18.46
CA LYS A 63 7.14 18.40 18.03
C LYS A 63 6.98 18.33 16.51
N TRP A 64 5.75 18.04 16.07
CA TRP A 64 5.33 18.13 14.67
C TRP A 64 5.50 19.54 14.11
#